data_AF-A0A7Y5I101-F1
#
_entry.id   AF-A0A7Y5I101-F1
#
_cell.length_a   1.000
_cell.length_b   1.000
_cell.length_c   1.000
_cell.angle_alpha   90.00
_cell.angle_beta   90.00
_cell.angle_gamma   90.00
#
_symmetry.space_group_name_H-M   'P 1'
#
loop_
_entity.id
_entity.type
_entity.pdbx_description
1 polymer ?
#
loop_
_entity_poly.entity_id
_entity_poly.type
_entity_poly.pdbx_seq_one_letter_code
_entity_poly.pdbx_strand_id
1 'polypeptide(L)'
;MTAHALHHGSALSHVSCCGGERPSGVSSASQGGTGLGGNTLARIVEQNCPGMPVAAGVVIEHLDAQAGTWQLSTDEGQTWRAIRTDLINRDGHLGLALDRDARLRVLPFGGQRVGGARVAFHTVPRSHGQGNGSYRAYAGDDREEGSHTVTLVLCISAINGEPPAVHVPRLRNKRAQVHRAMPASASAAGASLSGARA
;
A
#
# COMPACT_ATOMS: atom_id res chain seq x y z
N MET A 1 -50.90 4.03 -45.87
CA MET A 1 -51.12 4.74 -44.59
C MET A 1 -49.87 4.60 -43.75
N THR A 2 -49.37 5.75 -43.28
CA THR A 2 -48.37 5.99 -42.22
C THR A 2 -46.95 5.41 -42.36
N ALA A 3 -46.03 6.35 -42.60
CA ALA A 3 -44.58 6.27 -42.47
C ALA A 3 -44.11 6.36 -41.00
N HIS A 4 -42.89 5.89 -40.69
CA HIS A 4 -41.94 6.45 -39.70
C HIS A 4 -40.64 5.60 -39.78
N ALA A 5 -39.56 6.07 -40.43
CA ALA A 5 -38.55 7.05 -40.02
C ALA A 5 -37.27 6.37 -39.50
N LEU A 6 -36.22 6.45 -40.33
CA LEU A 6 -34.81 6.19 -40.01
C LEU A 6 -34.32 7.14 -38.91
N HIS A 7 -33.46 6.68 -38.01
CA HIS A 7 -32.46 7.56 -37.38
C HIS A 7 -31.11 6.85 -37.21
N HIS A 8 -30.11 7.49 -37.79
CA HIS A 8 -28.67 7.32 -37.63
C HIS A 8 -28.20 7.62 -36.19
N GLY A 9 -26.98 7.22 -35.85
CA GLY A 9 -26.27 7.86 -34.74
C GLY A 9 -24.96 7.18 -34.31
N SER A 10 -23.89 7.46 -35.03
CA SER A 10 -22.51 7.30 -34.54
C SER A 10 -22.24 8.21 -33.33
N ALA A 11 -21.35 7.73 -32.47
CA ALA A 11 -20.14 8.44 -32.02
C ALA A 11 -19.97 8.70 -30.50
N LEU A 12 -18.68 8.62 -30.15
CA LEU A 12 -17.94 9.29 -29.09
C LEU A 12 -17.75 8.57 -27.74
N SER A 13 -16.55 8.00 -27.66
CA SER A 13 -15.71 7.92 -26.46
C SER A 13 -15.79 9.20 -25.64
N HIS A 14 -16.14 9.08 -24.36
CA HIS A 14 -16.06 10.18 -23.41
C HIS A 14 -14.97 9.85 -22.38
N VAL A 15 -13.81 10.49 -22.56
CA VAL A 15 -12.87 10.78 -21.47
C VAL A 15 -13.62 11.67 -20.49
N SER A 16 -13.84 11.18 -19.26
CA SER A 16 -14.37 11.99 -18.17
C SER A 16 -13.24 12.30 -17.21
N CYS A 17 -12.69 13.51 -17.36
CA CYS A 17 -11.87 14.17 -16.35
C CYS A 17 -12.84 14.86 -15.37
N CYS A 18 -12.99 14.33 -14.16
CA CYS A 18 -13.76 14.99 -13.11
C CYS A 18 -12.82 15.82 -12.22
N GLY A 19 -12.70 17.10 -12.57
CA GLY A 19 -12.32 18.16 -11.63
C GLY A 19 -13.33 18.25 -10.49
N GLY A 20 -12.82 18.61 -9.31
CA GLY A 20 -13.42 18.26 -8.04
C GLY A 20 -14.55 19.15 -7.56
N GLU A 21 -15.33 18.58 -6.64
CA GLU A 21 -16.10 19.26 -5.62
C GLU A 21 -16.18 18.34 -4.39
N ARG A 22 -16.00 18.95 -3.22
CA ARG A 22 -15.74 18.32 -1.92
C ARG A 22 -17.05 18.12 -1.17
N PRO A 23 -17.37 16.91 -0.67
CA PRO A 23 -18.26 16.78 0.48
C PRO A 23 -17.42 16.56 1.74
N SER A 24 -17.49 17.53 2.64
CA SER A 24 -17.11 17.36 4.05
C SER A 24 -18.11 16.42 4.71
N GLY A 25 -17.67 15.33 5.33
CA GLY A 25 -18.56 14.52 6.17
C GLY A 25 -18.00 13.14 6.50
N VAL A 26 -17.48 13.02 7.72
CA VAL A 26 -17.08 11.78 8.41
C VAL A 26 -15.93 11.02 7.72
N SER A 27 -14.72 11.56 7.89
CA SER A 27 -13.56 10.68 8.05
C SER A 27 -13.78 9.90 9.35
N SER A 28 -14.20 8.65 9.26
CA SER A 28 -13.95 7.70 10.34
C SER A 28 -12.45 7.68 10.53
N ALA A 29 -11.98 8.44 11.52
CA ALA A 29 -10.63 8.37 12.00
C ALA A 29 -10.45 6.92 12.49
N SER A 30 -9.75 6.11 11.71
CA SER A 30 -9.19 4.86 12.20
C SER A 30 -8.18 5.23 13.28
N GLN A 31 -8.67 5.28 14.52
CA GLN A 31 -7.87 5.50 15.71
C GLN A 31 -6.87 4.35 15.85
N GLY A 32 -5.60 4.71 15.93
CA GLY A 32 -4.62 4.07 16.81
C GLY A 32 -4.11 2.69 16.39
N GLY A 33 -3.14 2.67 15.49
CA GLY A 33 -2.21 1.56 15.33
C GLY A 33 -0.96 2.02 14.61
N THR A 34 0.07 2.43 15.36
CA THR A 34 1.42 2.67 14.85
C THR A 34 2.07 1.33 14.48
N GLY A 35 1.59 0.68 13.42
CA GLY A 35 2.14 -0.57 12.87
C GLY A 35 2.63 -0.33 11.44
N LEU A 36 3.95 -0.36 11.27
CA LEU A 36 4.69 0.07 10.07
C LEU A 36 4.60 -0.99 8.94
N GLY A 37 3.68 -0.77 7.99
CA GLY A 37 3.62 -1.49 6.70
C GLY A 37 3.03 -2.91 6.75
N GLY A 38 2.81 -3.48 5.57
CA GLY A 38 2.21 -4.80 5.33
C GLY A 38 0.67 -4.82 5.39
N ASN A 39 0.05 -5.33 4.33
CA ASN A 39 -1.39 -5.61 4.31
C ASN A 39 -1.70 -6.89 5.08
N THR A 40 -2.91 -6.96 5.65
CA THR A 40 -3.43 -8.20 6.24
C THR A 40 -3.71 -9.21 5.14
N LEU A 41 -3.61 -10.50 5.47
CA LEU A 41 -3.94 -11.57 4.53
C LEU A 41 -5.41 -11.50 4.11
N ALA A 42 -6.32 -11.15 5.02
CA ALA A 42 -7.71 -10.86 4.72
C ALA A 42 -7.83 -9.85 3.57
N ARG A 43 -7.15 -8.70 3.67
CA ARG A 43 -7.18 -7.65 2.65
C ARG A 43 -6.56 -8.10 1.33
N ILE A 44 -5.45 -8.85 1.36
CA ILE A 44 -4.82 -9.38 0.15
C ILE A 44 -5.78 -10.34 -0.56
N VAL A 45 -6.42 -11.26 0.16
CA VAL A 45 -7.38 -12.21 -0.43
C VAL A 45 -8.61 -11.48 -0.96
N GLU A 46 -9.22 -10.60 -0.16
CA GLU A 46 -10.43 -9.84 -0.54
C GLU A 46 -10.23 -9.00 -1.81
N GLN A 47 -9.04 -8.42 -1.99
CA GLN A 47 -8.75 -7.56 -3.14
C GLN A 47 -8.37 -8.32 -4.41
N ASN A 48 -7.81 -9.52 -4.29
CA ASN A 48 -7.21 -10.23 -5.43
C ASN A 48 -7.95 -11.53 -5.80
N CYS A 49 -8.83 -12.03 -4.93
CA CYS A 49 -9.59 -13.27 -5.13
C CYS A 49 -11.10 -13.02 -4.99
N PRO A 50 -11.74 -12.29 -5.92
CA PRO A 50 -13.19 -12.04 -5.86
C PRO A 50 -13.96 -13.37 -5.93
N GLY A 51 -14.93 -13.54 -5.05
CA GLY A 51 -15.76 -14.76 -4.98
C GLY A 51 -15.18 -15.89 -4.14
N MET A 52 -13.99 -15.72 -3.57
CA MET A 52 -13.45 -16.67 -2.59
C MET A 52 -14.26 -16.56 -1.27
N PRO A 53 -14.62 -17.69 -0.64
CA PRO A 53 -15.34 -17.64 0.64
C PRO A 53 -14.47 -16.97 1.71
N VAL A 54 -15.15 -16.35 2.69
CA VAL A 54 -14.48 -15.72 3.82
C VAL A 54 -13.69 -16.77 4.59
N ALA A 55 -12.36 -16.66 4.55
CA ALA A 55 -11.45 -17.55 5.24
C ALA A 55 -11.11 -17.02 6.64
N ALA A 56 -10.93 -17.95 7.59
CA ALA A 56 -10.41 -17.61 8.92
C ALA A 56 -8.87 -17.51 8.94
N GLY A 57 -8.21 -18.17 7.98
CA GLY A 57 -6.77 -18.09 7.80
C GLY A 57 -6.35 -18.56 6.42
N VAL A 58 -5.04 -18.57 6.20
CA VAL A 58 -4.39 -19.11 5.01
C VAL A 58 -3.21 -19.98 5.42
N VAL A 59 -2.74 -20.79 4.49
CA VAL A 59 -1.42 -21.43 4.58
C VAL A 59 -0.66 -21.01 3.34
N ILE A 60 0.45 -20.29 3.55
CA ILE A 60 1.33 -19.86 2.47
C ILE A 60 2.21 -21.04 2.08
N GLU A 61 2.16 -21.39 0.80
CA GLU A 61 2.89 -22.52 0.23
C GLU A 61 4.12 -22.07 -0.53
N HIS A 62 4.10 -20.86 -1.08
CA HIS A 62 5.24 -20.34 -1.83
C HIS A 62 5.29 -18.82 -1.74
N LEU A 63 6.51 -18.29 -1.57
CA LEU A 63 6.81 -16.86 -1.70
C LEU A 63 8.00 -16.66 -2.62
N ASP A 64 7.92 -15.66 -3.49
CA ASP A 64 9.02 -15.32 -4.39
C ASP A 64 10.26 -14.86 -3.60
N ALA A 65 11.23 -15.74 -3.42
CA ALA A 65 12.46 -15.46 -2.69
C ALA A 65 13.35 -14.41 -3.39
N GLN A 66 13.15 -14.13 -4.68
CA GLN A 66 13.90 -13.11 -5.42
C GLN A 66 13.33 -11.70 -5.21
N ALA A 67 12.07 -11.61 -4.75
CA ALA A 67 11.44 -10.31 -4.51
C ALA A 67 12.05 -9.54 -3.33
N GLY A 68 12.64 -10.24 -2.36
CA GLY A 68 13.25 -9.64 -1.18
C GLY A 68 13.13 -10.49 0.08
N THR A 69 13.38 -9.87 1.23
CA THR A 69 13.21 -10.50 2.54
C THR A 69 11.74 -10.43 2.95
N TRP A 70 11.06 -11.57 2.94
CA TRP A 70 9.68 -11.71 3.38
C TRP A 70 9.56 -11.72 4.90
N GLN A 71 8.55 -11.03 5.41
CA GLN A 71 8.29 -10.91 6.85
C GLN A 71 6.80 -11.03 7.15
N LEU A 72 6.50 -11.64 8.29
CA LEU A 72 5.16 -11.74 8.84
C LEU A 72 5.07 -10.97 10.16
N SER A 73 3.87 -10.52 10.50
CA SER A 73 3.50 -10.07 11.84
C SER A 73 2.17 -10.68 12.25
N THR A 74 2.08 -11.14 13.50
CA THR A 74 0.86 -11.68 14.12
C THR A 74 0.31 -10.77 15.23
N ASP A 75 0.94 -9.62 15.44
CA ASP A 75 0.65 -8.63 16.49
C ASP A 75 0.40 -7.25 15.85
N GLU A 76 -0.39 -7.24 14.77
CA GLU A 76 -0.82 -6.03 14.07
C GLU A 76 0.31 -5.12 13.53
N GLY A 77 1.51 -5.68 13.34
CA GLY A 77 2.66 -4.97 12.79
C GLY A 77 3.61 -4.40 13.86
N GLN A 78 3.41 -4.75 15.13
CA GLN A 78 4.30 -4.35 16.23
C GLN A 78 5.64 -5.07 16.18
N THR A 79 5.64 -6.38 15.89
CA THR A 79 6.85 -7.16 15.66
C THR A 79 6.81 -7.86 14.31
N TRP A 80 7.98 -8.04 13.71
CA TRP A 80 8.14 -8.65 12.40
C TRP A 80 9.15 -9.79 12.45
N ARG A 81 8.77 -10.94 11.94
CA ARG A 81 9.60 -12.15 11.87
C ARG A 81 9.89 -12.48 10.41
N ALA A 82 11.14 -12.83 10.11
CA ALA A 82 11.51 -13.28 8.78
C ALA A 82 10.85 -14.62 8.43
N ILE A 83 10.32 -14.73 7.22
CA ILE A 83 9.79 -15.97 6.67
C ILE A 83 10.95 -16.75 6.04
N ARG A 84 11.04 -18.03 6.38
CA ARG A 84 11.97 -18.99 5.80
C ARG A 84 11.38 -19.51 4.49
N THR A 85 11.58 -18.75 3.42
CA THR A 85 11.11 -19.12 2.07
C THR A 85 11.74 -20.43 1.59
N ASP A 86 12.93 -20.75 2.07
CA ASP A 86 13.61 -22.04 1.85
C ASP A 86 12.84 -23.26 2.39
N LEU A 87 12.07 -23.08 3.47
CA LEU A 87 11.27 -24.15 4.05
C LEU A 87 9.95 -24.39 3.33
N ILE A 88 9.33 -23.34 2.79
CA ILE A 88 8.02 -23.44 2.13
C ILE A 88 8.13 -23.67 0.62
N ASN A 89 9.16 -23.14 -0.04
CA ASN A 89 9.32 -23.29 -1.49
C ASN A 89 9.91 -24.65 -1.91
N ARG A 90 10.29 -25.50 -0.95
CA ARG A 90 10.81 -26.84 -1.23
C ARG A 90 9.67 -27.83 -1.41
N ASP A 91 9.92 -28.89 -2.16
CA ASP A 91 9.00 -30.03 -2.23
C ASP A 91 8.85 -30.69 -0.85
N GLY A 92 7.63 -31.13 -0.53
CA GLY A 92 7.31 -31.75 0.76
C GLY A 92 6.13 -31.14 1.52
N HIS A 93 5.33 -30.30 0.84
CA HIS A 93 4.05 -29.78 1.34
C HIS A 93 4.15 -29.13 2.73
N LEU A 94 5.23 -28.39 2.98
CA LEU A 94 5.39 -27.59 4.20
C LEU A 94 4.97 -26.16 3.90
N GLY A 95 4.00 -25.63 4.65
CA GLY A 95 3.48 -24.28 4.48
C GLY A 95 3.57 -23.47 5.76
N LEU A 96 3.41 -22.15 5.65
CA LEU A 96 3.34 -21.23 6.79
C LEU A 96 1.87 -20.92 7.10
N ALA A 97 1.39 -21.41 8.24
CA ALA A 97 0.03 -21.21 8.72
C ALA A 97 -0.15 -19.81 9.32
N LEU A 98 -1.10 -19.02 8.80
CA LEU A 98 -1.35 -17.65 9.23
C LEU A 98 -2.84 -17.37 9.35
N ASP A 99 -3.24 -16.70 10.43
CA ASP A 99 -4.62 -16.20 10.56
C ASP A 99 -4.86 -15.02 9.60
N ARG A 100 -6.13 -14.75 9.30
CA ARG A 100 -6.50 -13.69 8.33
C ARG A 100 -5.99 -12.30 8.70
N ASP A 101 -5.81 -12.03 10.00
CA ASP A 101 -5.35 -10.74 10.52
C ASP A 101 -3.82 -10.62 10.56
N ALA A 102 -3.10 -11.72 10.30
CA ALA A 102 -1.67 -11.67 10.14
C ALA A 102 -1.31 -10.75 8.97
N ARG A 103 -0.24 -9.99 9.13
CA ARG A 103 0.27 -9.05 8.12
C ARG A 103 1.45 -9.66 7.39
N LEU A 104 1.50 -9.42 6.09
CA LEU A 104 2.58 -9.86 5.22
C LEU A 104 3.28 -8.63 4.63
N ARG A 105 4.60 -8.64 4.60
CA ARG A 105 5.39 -7.64 3.88
C ARG A 105 6.63 -8.26 3.24
N VAL A 106 7.17 -7.58 2.25
CA VAL A 106 8.45 -7.90 1.60
C VAL A 106 9.35 -6.67 1.63
N LEU A 107 10.62 -6.85 1.99
CA LEU A 107 11.64 -5.83 1.92
C LEU A 107 12.48 -6.08 0.66
N PRO A 108 12.29 -5.32 -0.44
CA PRO A 108 12.96 -5.61 -1.69
C PRO A 108 14.48 -5.53 -1.58
N PHE A 109 15.17 -6.42 -2.29
CA PHE A 109 16.63 -6.32 -2.41
C PHE A 109 17.00 -5.03 -3.18
N GLY A 110 17.99 -4.30 -2.67
CA GLY A 110 18.45 -3.07 -3.33
C GLY A 110 18.99 -3.34 -4.72
N GLY A 111 18.68 -2.45 -5.68
CA GLY A 111 19.26 -2.48 -7.04
C GLY A 111 18.37 -3.03 -8.15
N GLN A 112 17.21 -3.62 -7.84
CA GLN A 112 16.24 -4.09 -8.83
C GLN A 112 14.84 -3.53 -8.53
N ARG A 113 14.16 -2.98 -9.54
CA ARG A 113 12.74 -2.64 -9.43
C ARG A 113 11.93 -3.93 -9.58
N VAL A 114 11.62 -4.57 -8.47
CA VAL A 114 10.67 -5.68 -8.46
C VAL A 114 9.27 -5.12 -8.68
N GLY A 115 8.71 -5.33 -9.88
CA GLY A 115 7.36 -4.84 -10.25
C GLY A 115 6.24 -5.57 -9.51
N GLY A 116 6.48 -6.83 -9.14
CA GLY A 116 5.59 -7.65 -8.34
C GLY A 116 6.26 -8.94 -7.89
N ALA A 117 5.60 -9.68 -7.01
CA ALA A 117 6.11 -10.90 -6.40
C ALA A 117 5.05 -11.99 -6.41
N ARG A 118 5.49 -13.24 -6.65
CA ARG A 118 4.60 -14.41 -6.60
C ARG A 118 4.29 -14.81 -5.16
N VAL A 119 3.01 -15.05 -4.88
CA VAL A 119 2.50 -15.61 -3.62
C VAL A 119 1.57 -16.77 -3.96
N ALA A 120 1.82 -17.95 -3.41
CA ALA A 120 0.91 -19.08 -3.50
C ALA A 120 0.43 -19.50 -2.11
N PHE A 121 -0.87 -19.72 -1.97
CA PHE A 121 -1.51 -20.09 -0.71
C PHE A 121 -2.84 -20.79 -0.98
N HIS A 122 -3.37 -21.48 0.02
CA HIS A 122 -4.78 -21.84 0.07
C HIS A 122 -5.41 -21.23 1.33
N THR A 123 -6.71 -21.02 1.27
CA THR A 123 -7.48 -20.59 2.45
C THR A 123 -7.90 -21.76 3.30
N VAL A 124 -8.04 -21.51 4.60
CA VAL A 124 -8.62 -22.45 5.55
C VAL A 124 -9.85 -21.85 6.25
N PRO A 125 -10.90 -22.66 6.47
CA PRO A 125 -12.13 -22.18 7.11
C PRO A 125 -11.97 -21.95 8.61
N ARG A 126 -10.92 -22.51 9.24
CA ARG A 126 -10.64 -22.37 10.67
C ARG A 126 -9.37 -21.56 10.91
N SER A 127 -9.40 -20.75 11.98
CA SER A 127 -8.23 -20.07 12.49
C SER A 127 -7.22 -21.08 13.02
N HIS A 128 -5.94 -20.75 12.90
CA HIS A 128 -4.82 -21.55 13.40
C HIS A 128 -4.59 -21.34 14.90
N GLY A 129 -5.08 -20.25 15.50
CA GLY A 129 -4.95 -19.96 16.93
C GLY A 129 -3.49 -20.00 17.38
N GLN A 130 -3.15 -20.92 18.30
CA GLN A 130 -1.76 -21.12 18.75
C GLN A 130 -0.79 -21.53 17.63
N GLY A 131 -1.30 -22.02 16.50
CA GLY A 131 -0.52 -22.34 15.30
C GLY A 131 -0.22 -21.15 14.39
N ASN A 132 -0.73 -19.95 14.67
CA ASN A 132 -0.50 -18.78 13.83
C ASN A 132 1.00 -18.41 13.79
N GLY A 133 1.57 -18.33 12.58
CA GLY A 133 2.99 -18.07 12.34
C GLY A 133 3.89 -19.31 12.48
N SER A 134 3.33 -20.52 12.46
CA SER A 134 4.07 -21.79 12.51
C SER A 134 4.16 -22.47 11.14
N TYR A 135 5.24 -23.20 10.88
CA TYR A 135 5.38 -24.05 9.69
C TYR A 135 4.70 -25.39 9.93
N ARG A 136 3.85 -25.83 9.00
CA ARG A 136 3.03 -27.04 9.13
C ARG A 136 2.92 -27.77 7.81
N ALA A 137 2.90 -29.10 7.90
CA ALA A 137 2.58 -29.93 6.75
C ALA A 137 1.13 -29.69 6.33
N TYR A 138 0.88 -29.71 5.03
CA TYR A 138 -0.45 -29.66 4.44
C TYR A 138 -0.63 -30.83 3.47
N ALA A 139 -1.87 -31.27 3.23
CA ALA A 139 -2.15 -32.27 2.20
C ALA A 139 -1.98 -31.62 0.83
N GLY A 140 -1.20 -32.16 -0.12
CA GLY A 140 -0.99 -31.55 -1.43
C GLY A 140 -2.25 -31.55 -2.30
N ASP A 141 -2.39 -32.56 -3.15
CA ASP A 141 -3.49 -32.68 -4.11
C ASP A 141 -4.75 -33.38 -3.54
N ASP A 142 -4.64 -34.08 -2.40
CA ASP A 142 -5.75 -34.80 -1.75
C ASP A 142 -6.67 -33.93 -0.89
N ARG A 143 -6.77 -32.62 -1.18
CA ARG A 143 -7.57 -31.70 -0.37
C ARG A 143 -9.05 -31.78 -0.71
N GLU A 144 -9.90 -31.63 0.30
CA GLU A 144 -11.35 -31.48 0.12
C GLU A 144 -11.64 -30.35 -0.90
N GLU A 145 -12.61 -30.62 -1.79
CA GLU A 145 -13.12 -29.72 -2.82
C GLU A 145 -13.42 -28.32 -2.21
N GLY A 146 -12.50 -27.36 -2.40
CA GLY A 146 -12.59 -26.04 -1.75
C GLY A 146 -11.28 -25.51 -1.16
N SER A 147 -10.23 -26.31 -1.05
CA SER A 147 -8.90 -25.86 -0.57
C SER A 147 -7.85 -25.90 -1.68
N HIS A 148 -8.16 -25.29 -2.83
CA HIS A 148 -7.22 -25.20 -3.95
C HIS A 148 -6.16 -24.14 -3.70
N THR A 149 -4.93 -24.43 -4.12
CA THR A 149 -3.84 -23.44 -4.13
C THR A 149 -4.16 -22.33 -5.12
N VAL A 150 -4.22 -21.11 -4.61
CA VAL A 150 -4.29 -19.88 -5.40
C VAL A 150 -2.88 -19.34 -5.56
N THR A 151 -2.47 -19.07 -6.79
CA THR A 151 -1.21 -18.39 -7.11
C THR A 151 -1.51 -16.99 -7.63
N LEU A 152 -0.97 -15.98 -6.97
CA LEU A 152 -1.07 -14.57 -7.34
C LEU A 152 0.30 -14.01 -7.71
N VAL A 153 0.33 -13.01 -8.59
CA VAL A 153 1.48 -12.12 -8.79
C VAL A 153 1.03 -10.73 -8.36
N LEU A 154 1.57 -10.26 -7.25
CA LEU A 154 1.12 -9.04 -6.58
C LEU A 154 2.16 -7.93 -6.72
N CYS A 155 1.73 -6.71 -7.04
CA CYS A 155 2.59 -5.55 -6.92
C CYS A 155 3.08 -5.37 -5.48
N ILE A 156 4.30 -4.85 -5.28
CA ILE A 156 4.88 -4.67 -3.94
C ILE A 156 4.00 -3.78 -3.04
N SER A 157 3.31 -2.78 -3.59
CA SER A 157 2.35 -1.95 -2.86
C SER A 157 1.11 -2.73 -2.40
N ALA A 158 0.65 -3.72 -3.15
CA ALA A 158 -0.47 -4.58 -2.76
C ALA A 158 -0.08 -5.53 -1.63
N ILE A 159 1.21 -5.87 -1.49
CA ILE A 159 1.73 -6.66 -0.37
C ILE A 159 2.00 -5.76 0.83
N ASN A 160 2.79 -4.70 0.65
CA ASN A 160 3.29 -3.86 1.73
C ASN A 160 2.29 -2.80 2.22
N GLY A 161 1.17 -2.63 1.53
CA GLY A 161 0.26 -1.52 1.79
C GLY A 161 0.88 -0.17 1.40
N GLU A 162 0.06 0.87 1.50
CA GLU A 162 0.54 2.23 1.30
C GLU A 162 1.26 2.70 2.58
N PRO A 163 2.46 3.30 2.48
CA PRO A 163 3.14 3.84 3.64
C PRO A 163 2.21 4.82 4.38
N PRO A 164 2.15 4.79 5.72
CA PRO A 164 1.39 5.80 6.44
C PRO A 164 1.86 7.18 6.01
N ALA A 165 0.93 8.10 5.75
CA ALA A 165 1.27 9.45 5.33
C ALA A 165 2.11 10.12 6.43
N VAL A 166 3.44 10.10 6.27
CA VAL A 166 4.33 10.80 7.17
C VAL A 166 4.20 12.29 6.83
N HIS A 167 3.50 13.05 7.67
CA HIS A 167 3.60 14.50 7.63
C HIS A 167 5.01 14.87 8.05
N VAL A 168 5.93 14.96 7.10
CA VAL A 168 7.25 15.53 7.33
C VAL A 168 7.03 17.04 7.44
N PRO A 169 7.18 17.66 8.63
CA PRO A 169 7.09 19.10 8.73
C PRO A 169 8.15 19.68 7.79
N ARG A 170 7.73 20.44 6.78
CA ARG A 170 8.69 21.08 5.87
C ARG A 170 9.63 21.90 6.75
N LEU A 171 10.91 21.57 6.72
CA LEU A 171 11.93 22.31 7.47
C LEU A 171 11.91 23.74 6.92
N ARG A 172 11.24 24.65 7.65
CA ARG A 172 11.08 26.04 7.23
C ARG A 172 12.42 26.74 7.46
N ASN A 173 13.23 26.84 6.41
CA ASN A 173 14.52 27.52 6.44
C ASN A 173 14.36 28.97 6.92
N LYS A 174 14.57 29.22 8.23
CA LYS A 174 14.46 30.56 8.84
C LYS A 174 15.41 31.58 8.20
N ARG A 175 16.51 31.13 7.58
CA ARG A 175 17.53 31.98 6.94
C ARG A 175 17.00 32.78 5.74
N ALA A 176 15.94 32.33 5.07
CA ALA A 176 15.36 33.03 3.92
C ALA A 176 14.50 34.26 4.30
N GLN A 177 14.01 34.36 5.55
CA GLN A 177 13.17 35.50 5.97
C GLN A 177 13.97 36.75 6.33
N VAL A 178 15.25 36.61 6.69
CA VAL A 178 16.07 37.76 7.11
C VAL A 178 16.39 38.70 5.94
N HIS A 179 16.48 38.18 4.71
CA HIS A 179 16.70 39.01 3.52
C HIS A 179 15.45 39.79 3.06
N ARG A 180 14.26 39.53 3.63
CA ARG A 180 13.03 40.28 3.29
C ARG A 180 12.69 41.39 4.28
N ALA A 181 13.42 41.49 5.38
CA ALA A 181 13.25 42.53 6.40
C ALA A 181 14.48 43.45 6.45
N MET A 182 14.89 44.02 5.32
CA MET A 182 15.66 45.26 5.34
C MET A 182 14.72 46.42 5.00
N PRO A 183 14.56 47.43 5.89
CA PRO A 183 13.89 48.66 5.52
C PRO A 183 14.76 49.40 4.49
N ALA A 184 14.14 49.87 3.41
CA ALA A 184 14.76 50.82 2.50
C ALA A 184 14.87 52.17 3.22
N SER A 185 15.98 52.40 3.92
CA SER A 185 16.37 53.73 4.36
C SER A 185 17.61 54.20 3.60
N ALA A 186 17.49 55.43 3.10
CA ALA A 186 18.52 56.31 2.55
C ALA A 186 18.98 56.07 1.10
N SER A 187 18.53 56.95 0.20
CA SER A 187 19.45 57.86 -0.50
C SER A 187 18.68 58.96 -1.24
N ALA A 188 18.89 60.23 -0.85
CA ALA A 188 19.01 61.35 -1.78
C ALA A 188 19.64 62.54 -1.03
N ALA A 189 20.96 62.63 -1.11
CA ALA A 189 21.71 63.85 -0.85
C ALA A 189 21.55 64.81 -2.03
N GLY A 190 21.50 66.12 -1.78
CA GLY A 190 21.53 67.14 -2.83
C GLY A 190 21.57 68.55 -2.25
N ALA A 191 22.76 69.13 -2.22
CA ALA A 191 23.08 70.46 -1.71
C ALA A 191 22.34 71.60 -2.43
N SER A 192 22.16 72.74 -1.73
CA SER A 192 22.32 74.04 -2.38
C SER A 192 22.77 75.11 -1.36
N LEU A 193 23.98 75.61 -1.59
CA LEU A 193 24.52 76.85 -1.05
C LEU A 193 23.99 78.00 -1.91
N SER A 194 23.34 79.01 -1.33
CA SER A 194 23.35 80.37 -1.88
C SER A 194 22.94 81.39 -0.83
N GLY A 195 23.80 82.36 -0.56
CA GLY A 195 23.61 83.38 0.46
C GLY A 195 22.78 84.59 0.02
N ALA A 196 22.57 85.52 0.96
CA ALA A 196 22.48 86.95 0.69
C ALA A 196 22.62 87.73 2.01
N ARG A 197 23.39 88.81 1.94
CA ARG A 197 23.66 89.82 2.98
C ARG A 197 22.44 90.74 3.13
N ALA A 198 22.19 91.22 4.35
CA ALA A 198 22.11 92.64 4.75
C ALA A 198 21.66 92.72 6.20
#